data_AF-A0A9W4SFQ2-F1
#
_entry.id   AF-A0A9W4SFQ2-F1
#
_cell.length_a   1.000
_cell.length_b   1.000
_cell.length_c   1.000
_cell.angle_alpha   90.00
_cell.angle_beta   90.00
_cell.angle_gamma   90.00
#
_symmetry.space_group_name_H-M   'P 1'
#
loop_
_entity.id
_entity.type
_entity.pdbx_description
1 polymer ?
#
loop_
_entity_poly.entity_id
_entity_poly.type
_entity_poly.pdbx_seq_one_letter_code
_entity_poly.pdbx_strand_id
1 'polypeptide(L)'
;MTKAQEWLNANVPNINQRGQIVNLQIYAGTGTNSNQNNAFVFYNTSLEDELNLNEFVNLQQLYICGSNTNQRQALTGLKVDKCVKLNLIHIVYTNLVELDLEKNSALNNLNCNYNQLVNLNLEGNPALQTLNCQFNKLTSINVSKAAITNLYCQNNNQLSSLDLSKNTKLVNLQKDAGTDLYTTFMGNLNETIEELKKEKEQAQRQLKSLIDIIKPNNSFANTSLKSEVEKIEEENLTQKLENMKIELEKLIGDAKKYLNEDLREWLETLLEAQLEILKTNNPFAKKQLEKAERILTKELPADELRKILDKQKEVKSLSESMTQ
;
A
#
# COMPACT_ATOMS: atom_id res chain seq x y z
N MET A 1 -13.59 1.69 39.18
CA MET A 1 -13.03 2.70 38.26
C MET A 1 -13.18 4.06 38.91
N THR A 2 -12.41 5.05 38.47
CA THR A 2 -12.50 6.42 38.97
C THR A 2 -12.97 7.33 37.84
N LYS A 3 -13.89 8.25 38.11
CA LYS A 3 -14.30 9.25 37.12
C LYS A 3 -13.08 10.00 36.59
N ALA A 4 -12.93 10.04 35.27
CA ALA A 4 -11.71 10.50 34.62
C ALA A 4 -11.39 11.96 34.98
N GLN A 5 -12.40 12.83 34.95
CA GLN A 5 -12.21 14.25 35.24
C GLN A 5 -11.91 14.51 36.72
N GLU A 6 -12.55 13.79 37.64
CA GLU A 6 -12.27 13.90 39.09
C GLU A 6 -10.84 13.43 39.39
N TRP A 7 -10.43 12.31 38.79
CA TRP A 7 -9.07 11.81 38.88
C TRP A 7 -8.05 12.83 38.36
N LEU A 8 -8.32 13.44 37.20
CA LEU A 8 -7.44 14.46 36.61
C LEU A 8 -7.29 15.68 37.54
N ASN A 9 -8.40 16.12 38.15
CA ASN A 9 -8.43 17.23 39.10
C ASN A 9 -7.67 16.92 40.39
N ALA A 10 -7.68 15.68 40.86
CA ALA A 10 -6.92 15.26 42.03
C ALA A 10 -5.41 15.12 41.75
N ASN A 11 -5.03 14.58 40.59
CA ASN A 11 -3.63 14.24 40.30
C ASN A 11 -2.84 15.35 39.62
N VAL A 12 -3.51 16.23 38.88
CA VAL A 12 -2.89 17.41 38.26
C VAL A 12 -3.79 18.62 38.54
N PRO A 13 -3.87 19.11 39.78
CA PRO A 13 -4.82 20.17 40.16
C PRO A 13 -4.46 21.55 39.59
N ASN A 14 -3.18 21.81 39.29
CA ASN A 14 -2.72 23.12 38.87
C ASN A 14 -2.85 23.30 37.34
N ILE A 15 -3.73 24.21 36.91
CA ILE A 15 -3.97 24.49 35.49
C ILE A 15 -2.73 24.99 34.75
N ASN A 16 -1.87 25.78 35.41
CA ASN A 16 -0.61 26.23 34.80
C ASN A 16 0.35 25.07 34.57
N GLN A 17 0.33 24.06 35.45
CA GLN A 17 1.09 22.84 35.28
C GLN A 17 0.54 22.00 34.12
N ARG A 18 -0.80 21.86 33.99
CA ARG A 18 -1.43 21.18 32.85
C ARG A 18 -0.96 21.76 31.52
N GLY A 19 -0.91 23.08 31.42
CA GLY A 19 -0.43 23.78 30.23
C GLY A 19 1.05 23.55 29.90
N GLN A 20 1.87 23.06 30.83
CA GLN A 20 3.30 22.78 30.61
C GLN A 20 3.57 21.33 30.20
N ILE A 21 2.62 20.41 30.43
CA ILE A 21 2.79 18.99 30.16
C ILE A 21 2.89 18.74 28.66
N VAL A 22 3.93 17.99 28.26
CA VAL A 22 4.19 17.63 26.85
C VAL A 22 3.93 16.15 26.59
N ASN A 23 3.99 15.30 27.61
CA ASN A 23 3.73 13.87 27.51
C ASN A 23 2.84 13.43 28.69
N LEU A 24 1.69 12.83 28.38
CA LEU A 24 0.77 12.30 29.38
C LEU A 24 0.49 10.83 29.08
N GLN A 25 0.74 9.96 30.06
CA GLN A 25 0.55 8.53 29.94
C GLN A 25 -0.29 8.02 31.10
N ILE A 26 -1.37 7.32 30.78
CA ILE A 26 -2.34 6.79 31.73
C ILE A 26 -2.55 5.30 31.40
N TYR A 27 -2.09 4.44 32.30
CA TYR A 27 -2.14 2.99 32.16
C TYR A 27 -3.00 2.37 33.26
N ALA A 28 -3.92 1.49 32.87
CA ALA A 28 -4.63 0.63 33.82
C ALA A 28 -3.71 -0.45 34.43
N GLY A 29 -2.62 -0.80 33.75
CA GLY A 29 -1.69 -1.85 34.14
C GLY A 29 -0.80 -1.48 35.31
N THR A 30 -0.06 -2.47 35.82
CA THR A 30 0.88 -2.29 36.92
C THR A 30 2.14 -1.55 36.48
N GLY A 31 2.66 -0.73 37.38
CA GLY A 31 3.89 0.04 37.15
C GLY A 31 4.08 1.10 38.24
N THR A 32 5.05 1.97 38.03
CA THR A 32 5.41 3.04 38.97
C THR A 32 5.15 4.40 38.36
N ASN A 33 4.39 5.23 39.06
CA ASN A 33 4.11 6.59 38.60
C ASN A 33 5.40 7.40 38.52
N SER A 34 5.48 8.28 37.53
CA SER A 34 6.62 9.20 37.40
C SER A 34 6.17 10.55 36.85
N ASN A 35 6.90 11.59 37.23
CA ASN A 35 6.71 12.94 36.77
C ASN A 35 8.08 13.61 36.68
N GLN A 36 8.62 13.70 35.45
CA GLN A 36 9.90 14.33 35.18
C GLN A 36 9.85 15.04 33.82
N ASN A 37 10.49 16.20 33.70
CA ASN A 37 10.63 16.93 32.43
C ASN A 37 9.31 17.15 31.67
N ASN A 38 8.24 17.53 32.38
CA ASN A 38 6.89 17.72 31.83
C ASN A 38 6.27 16.46 31.19
N ALA A 39 6.80 15.28 31.52
CA ALA A 39 6.24 13.98 31.19
C ALA A 39 5.64 13.34 32.44
N PHE A 40 4.36 13.00 32.36
CA PHE A 40 3.59 12.43 33.46
C PHE A 40 3.15 11.03 33.07
N VAL A 41 3.48 10.06 33.93
CA VAL A 41 3.14 8.66 33.75
C VAL A 41 2.40 8.16 34.97
N PHE A 42 1.20 7.63 34.74
CA PHE A 42 0.32 7.06 35.75
C PHE A 42 0.03 5.61 35.42
N TYR A 43 0.27 4.73 36.39
CA TYR A 43 -0.07 3.31 36.36
C TYR A 43 -1.19 3.02 37.37
N ASN A 44 -1.71 1.80 37.33
CA ASN A 44 -2.81 1.34 38.19
C ASN A 44 -4.02 2.28 38.14
N THR A 45 -4.24 2.93 36.99
CA THR A 45 -5.21 3.99 36.83
C THR A 45 -6.29 3.55 35.85
N SER A 46 -7.44 3.13 36.39
CA SER A 46 -8.63 2.76 35.62
C SER A 46 -9.68 3.87 35.69
N LEU A 47 -9.89 4.52 34.56
CA LEU A 47 -10.77 5.66 34.37
C LEU A 47 -12.08 5.28 33.68
N GLU A 48 -13.12 6.02 34.00
CA GLU A 48 -14.45 5.95 33.38
C GLU A 48 -14.97 7.36 33.06
N ASP A 49 -16.06 7.45 32.31
CA ASP A 49 -16.68 8.70 31.85
C ASP A 49 -15.80 9.52 30.88
N GLU A 50 -16.14 10.79 30.68
CA GLU A 50 -15.43 11.70 29.78
C GLU A 50 -14.14 12.24 30.46
N LEU A 51 -13.05 12.26 29.70
CA LEU A 51 -11.80 12.94 30.08
C LEU A 51 -11.59 14.19 29.22
N ASN A 52 -11.50 15.36 29.85
CA ASN A 52 -11.23 16.61 29.15
C ASN A 52 -9.78 17.07 29.37
N LEU A 53 -8.99 17.08 28.29
CA LEU A 53 -7.58 17.47 28.28
C LEU A 53 -7.35 18.85 27.64
N ASN A 54 -8.39 19.65 27.41
CA ASN A 54 -8.26 20.94 26.71
C ASN A 54 -7.41 22.00 27.45
N GLU A 55 -7.01 21.75 28.70
CA GLU A 55 -6.06 22.56 29.44
C GLU A 55 -4.59 22.20 29.15
N PHE A 56 -4.33 21.08 28.46
CA PHE A 56 -3.01 20.57 28.13
C PHE A 56 -2.53 21.09 26.77
N VAL A 57 -2.49 22.42 26.63
CA VAL A 57 -2.25 23.10 25.34
C VAL A 57 -0.88 22.83 24.69
N ASN A 58 0.08 22.31 25.45
CA ASN A 58 1.41 21.93 24.96
C ASN A 58 1.60 20.41 24.80
N LEU A 59 0.54 19.62 24.97
CA LEU A 59 0.61 18.16 24.86
C LEU A 59 1.03 17.73 23.45
N GLN A 60 2.06 16.89 23.38
CA GLN A 60 2.61 16.35 22.13
C GLN A 60 2.33 14.85 22.01
N GLN A 61 2.41 14.15 23.14
CA GLN A 61 2.21 12.70 23.20
C GLN A 61 1.17 12.35 24.26
N LEU A 62 0.19 11.54 23.86
CA LEU A 62 -0.87 11.06 24.73
C LEU A 62 -0.96 9.54 24.66
N TYR A 63 -0.88 8.90 25.82
CA TYR A 63 -1.11 7.47 25.98
C TYR A 63 -2.25 7.25 26.98
N ILE A 64 -3.30 6.57 26.56
CA ILE A 64 -4.39 6.15 27.44
C ILE A 64 -4.67 4.69 27.14
N CYS A 65 -4.17 3.79 27.98
CA CYS A 65 -4.20 2.37 27.71
C CYS A 65 -4.88 1.59 28.83
N GLY A 66 -5.80 0.71 28.46
CA GLY A 66 -6.10 -0.48 29.24
C GLY A 66 -4.96 -1.49 29.17
N SER A 67 -5.00 -2.53 30.01
CA SER A 67 -3.97 -3.59 29.98
C SER A 67 -4.30 -4.70 28.98
N ASN A 68 -5.60 -4.99 28.83
CA ASN A 68 -6.15 -6.04 27.98
C ASN A 68 -7.68 -5.88 27.90
N THR A 69 -8.37 -6.79 27.22
CA THR A 69 -9.83 -6.75 27.05
C THR A 69 -10.64 -6.81 28.34
N ASN A 70 -10.06 -7.35 29.43
CA ASN A 70 -10.70 -7.44 30.75
C ASN A 70 -10.34 -6.27 31.68
N GLN A 71 -9.34 -5.47 31.32
CA GLN A 71 -8.85 -4.30 32.07
C GLN A 71 -8.83 -3.08 31.15
N ARG A 72 -9.99 -2.79 30.55
CA ARG A 72 -10.19 -1.63 29.67
C ARG A 72 -10.35 -0.35 30.48
N GLN A 73 -9.99 0.77 29.86
CA GLN A 73 -10.50 2.07 30.31
C GLN A 73 -11.97 2.19 29.90
N ALA A 74 -12.87 2.54 30.81
CA ALA A 74 -14.28 2.76 30.49
C ALA A 74 -14.58 4.20 30.07
N LEU A 75 -13.65 4.83 29.36
CA LEU A 75 -13.84 6.19 28.85
C LEU A 75 -14.94 6.20 27.79
N THR A 76 -15.88 7.12 27.96
CA THR A 76 -16.99 7.34 27.00
C THR A 76 -16.72 8.50 26.07
N GLY A 77 -15.82 9.41 26.44
CA GLY A 77 -15.41 10.55 25.62
C GLY A 77 -14.02 11.06 25.98
N LEU A 78 -13.36 11.69 25.01
CA LEU A 78 -12.05 12.32 25.17
C LEU A 78 -12.06 13.67 24.44
N LYS A 79 -11.76 14.77 25.14
CA LYS A 79 -11.67 16.11 24.55
C LYS A 79 -10.23 16.57 24.46
N VAL A 80 -9.76 16.80 23.22
CA VAL A 80 -8.38 17.19 22.89
C VAL A 80 -8.31 18.33 21.85
N ASP A 81 -9.40 19.06 21.66
CA ASP A 81 -9.56 20.16 20.69
C ASP A 81 -8.48 21.24 20.81
N LYS A 82 -8.04 21.52 22.05
CA LYS A 82 -7.02 22.53 22.34
C LYS A 82 -5.60 21.96 22.39
N CYS A 83 -5.44 20.65 22.27
CA CYS A 83 -4.15 19.96 22.24
C CYS A 83 -3.56 19.96 20.83
N VAL A 84 -3.44 21.15 20.22
CA VAL A 84 -3.07 21.33 18.80
C VAL A 84 -1.66 20.87 18.45
N LYS A 85 -0.81 20.61 19.45
CA LYS A 85 0.57 20.11 19.29
C LYS A 85 0.68 18.59 19.34
N LEU A 86 -0.42 17.86 19.52
CA LEU A 86 -0.42 16.40 19.54
C LEU A 86 0.12 15.86 18.21
N ASN A 87 1.24 15.14 18.29
CA ASN A 87 1.86 14.44 17.17
C ASN A 87 1.70 12.91 17.29
N LEU A 88 1.44 12.41 18.50
CA LEU A 88 1.25 11.00 18.79
C LEU A 88 0.08 10.82 19.76
N ILE A 89 -0.89 10.01 19.35
CA ILE A 89 -2.00 9.56 20.19
C ILE A 89 -2.01 8.03 20.19
N HIS A 90 -1.99 7.45 21.38
CA HIS A 90 -2.04 6.02 21.59
C HIS A 90 -3.13 5.70 22.64
N ILE A 91 -4.32 5.37 22.16
CA ILE A 91 -5.51 5.13 22.99
C ILE A 91 -6.01 3.70 22.73
N VAL A 92 -5.67 2.77 23.62
CA VAL A 92 -5.86 1.32 23.38
C VAL A 92 -6.63 0.67 24.51
N TYR A 93 -7.45 -0.33 24.17
CA TYR A 93 -8.27 -1.03 25.14
C TYR A 93 -9.12 -0.04 25.95
N THR A 94 -9.79 0.88 25.25
CA THR A 94 -10.79 1.76 25.87
C THR A 94 -12.20 1.44 25.34
N ASN A 95 -13.20 2.20 25.77
CA ASN A 95 -14.59 2.04 25.35
C ASN A 95 -15.10 3.19 24.47
N LEU A 96 -14.20 4.00 23.91
CA LEU A 96 -14.56 5.12 23.05
C LEU A 96 -15.38 4.67 21.85
N VAL A 97 -16.51 5.34 21.63
CA VAL A 97 -17.41 5.16 20.48
C VAL A 97 -17.18 6.23 19.42
N GLU A 98 -16.67 7.39 19.84
CA GLU A 98 -16.25 8.51 19.00
C GLU A 98 -14.89 9.04 19.47
N LEU A 99 -14.17 9.66 18.54
CA LEU A 99 -12.90 10.33 18.79
C LEU A 99 -12.78 11.51 17.83
N ASP A 100 -12.97 12.72 18.34
CA ASP A 100 -12.80 13.95 17.55
C ASP A 100 -11.32 14.38 17.57
N LEU A 101 -10.74 14.49 16.37
CA LEU A 101 -9.35 14.90 16.14
C LEU A 101 -9.25 16.05 15.14
N GLU A 102 -10.35 16.75 14.84
CA GLU A 102 -10.41 17.75 13.76
C GLU A 102 -9.36 18.86 13.94
N LYS A 103 -9.04 19.22 15.19
CA LYS A 103 -8.09 20.29 15.51
C LYS A 103 -6.64 19.82 15.69
N ASN A 104 -6.37 18.52 15.59
CA ASN A 104 -5.04 17.95 15.83
C ASN A 104 -4.27 17.75 14.51
N SER A 105 -4.06 18.83 13.77
CA SER A 105 -3.43 18.77 12.42
C SER A 105 -1.97 18.37 12.40
N ALA A 106 -1.27 18.46 13.54
CA ALA A 106 0.10 17.99 13.74
C ALA A 106 0.21 16.47 13.97
N LEU A 107 -0.93 15.76 14.07
CA LEU A 107 -0.96 14.34 14.38
C LEU A 107 -0.28 13.53 13.28
N ASN A 108 0.76 12.79 13.65
CA ASN A 108 1.56 11.97 12.75
C ASN A 108 1.32 10.47 12.97
N ASN A 109 1.07 10.08 14.22
CA ASN A 109 0.83 8.70 14.61
C ASN A 109 -0.43 8.59 15.47
N LEU A 110 -1.39 7.79 14.99
CA LEU A 110 -2.61 7.46 15.72
C LEU A 110 -2.72 5.95 15.87
N ASN A 111 -2.65 5.49 17.10
CA ASN A 111 -3.11 4.15 17.45
C ASN A 111 -4.36 4.26 18.32
N CYS A 112 -5.50 3.85 17.77
CA CYS A 112 -6.79 3.78 18.44
C CYS A 112 -7.35 2.34 18.41
N ASN A 113 -6.49 1.32 18.46
CA ASN A 113 -6.94 -0.06 18.40
C ASN A 113 -7.68 -0.54 19.66
N TYR A 114 -8.52 -1.56 19.50
CA TYR A 114 -9.36 -2.12 20.57
C TYR A 114 -10.28 -1.10 21.26
N ASN A 115 -10.92 -0.24 20.47
CA ASN A 115 -11.99 0.65 20.95
C ASN A 115 -13.34 0.18 20.38
N GLN A 116 -14.35 1.05 20.41
CA GLN A 116 -15.68 0.78 19.85
C GLN A 116 -16.06 1.83 18.81
N LEU A 117 -15.06 2.43 18.14
CA LEU A 117 -15.27 3.53 17.20
C LEU A 117 -16.13 3.06 16.03
N VAL A 118 -17.22 3.77 15.79
CA VAL A 118 -18.11 3.52 14.63
C VAL A 118 -17.73 4.41 13.45
N ASN A 119 -17.21 5.60 13.73
CA ASN A 119 -16.68 6.55 12.75
C ASN A 119 -15.34 7.10 13.22
N LEU A 120 -14.47 7.46 12.27
CA LEU A 120 -13.21 8.15 12.53
C LEU A 120 -12.97 9.17 11.42
N ASN A 121 -13.17 10.46 11.73
CA ASN A 121 -12.92 11.55 10.79
C ASN A 121 -11.45 11.96 10.85
N LEU A 122 -10.75 11.87 9.71
CA LEU A 122 -9.33 12.20 9.57
C LEU A 122 -9.08 13.38 8.61
N GLU A 123 -10.12 14.12 8.21
CA GLU A 123 -9.98 15.26 7.30
C GLU A 123 -9.08 16.37 7.87
N GLY A 124 -9.09 16.54 9.19
CA GLY A 124 -8.25 17.51 9.91
C GLY A 124 -6.80 17.08 10.14
N ASN A 125 -6.40 15.86 9.72
CA ASN A 125 -5.10 15.26 10.08
C ASN A 125 -4.20 14.98 8.85
N PRO A 126 -3.84 15.98 8.03
CA PRO A 126 -3.09 15.77 6.79
C PRO A 126 -1.67 15.24 7.02
N ALA A 127 -1.08 15.49 8.20
CA ALA A 127 0.26 15.02 8.57
C ALA A 127 0.31 13.55 9.03
N LEU A 128 -0.85 12.87 9.13
CA LEU A 128 -0.94 11.52 9.66
C LEU A 128 -0.27 10.52 8.70
N GLN A 129 0.71 9.79 9.21
CA GLN A 129 1.49 8.80 8.47
C GLN A 129 1.21 7.38 8.93
N THR A 130 1.01 7.17 10.23
CA THR A 130 0.73 5.85 10.78
C THR A 130 -0.64 5.85 11.44
N LEU A 131 -1.50 4.94 10.97
CA LEU A 131 -2.81 4.71 11.53
C LEU A 131 -2.99 3.24 11.88
N ASN A 132 -3.24 2.98 13.16
CA ASN A 132 -3.76 1.70 13.63
C ASN A 132 -5.16 1.91 14.23
N CYS A 133 -6.17 1.39 13.55
CA CYS A 133 -7.57 1.41 13.98
C CYS A 133 -8.17 -0.01 14.06
N GLN A 134 -7.34 -1.03 14.26
CA GLN A 134 -7.78 -2.42 14.40
C GLN A 134 -8.75 -2.60 15.58
N PHE A 135 -9.60 -3.63 15.51
CA PHE A 135 -10.54 -3.96 16.58
C PHE A 135 -11.45 -2.79 16.99
N ASN A 136 -12.04 -2.12 16.00
CA ASN A 136 -13.09 -1.12 16.19
C ASN A 136 -14.41 -1.64 15.60
N LYS A 137 -15.35 -0.75 15.24
CA LYS A 137 -16.61 -1.06 14.55
C LYS A 137 -16.80 -0.16 13.33
N LEU A 138 -15.69 0.26 12.70
CA LEU A 138 -15.72 1.19 11.57
C LEU A 138 -16.38 0.53 10.36
N THR A 139 -17.38 1.19 9.77
CA THR A 139 -18.05 0.74 8.53
C THR A 139 -17.44 1.40 7.29
N SER A 140 -16.81 2.56 7.46
CA SER A 140 -16.04 3.26 6.43
C SER A 140 -14.88 4.02 7.07
N ILE A 141 -13.85 4.32 6.28
CA ILE A 141 -12.77 5.21 6.69
C ILE A 141 -12.25 5.97 5.47
N ASN A 142 -12.14 7.30 5.59
CA ASN A 142 -11.59 8.16 4.56
C ASN A 142 -10.19 8.63 4.96
N VAL A 143 -9.17 8.15 4.26
CA VAL A 143 -7.75 8.52 4.47
C VAL A 143 -7.17 9.36 3.34
N SER A 144 -8.03 9.87 2.43
CA SER A 144 -7.59 10.57 1.22
C SER A 144 -6.82 11.87 1.46
N LYS A 145 -7.02 12.50 2.62
CA LYS A 145 -6.32 13.74 3.03
C LYS A 145 -5.07 13.47 3.87
N ALA A 146 -4.93 12.28 4.43
CA ALA A 146 -3.80 11.90 5.28
C ALA A 146 -2.63 11.38 4.45
N ALA A 147 -1.40 11.70 4.85
CA ALA A 147 -0.17 11.24 4.20
C ALA A 147 0.23 9.81 4.65
N ILE A 148 -0.73 8.87 4.66
CA ILE A 148 -0.55 7.52 5.22
C ILE A 148 0.59 6.75 4.54
N THR A 149 1.51 6.23 5.34
CA THR A 149 2.58 5.29 4.96
C THR A 149 2.36 3.90 5.57
N ASN A 150 1.70 3.81 6.73
CA ASN A 150 1.38 2.56 7.41
C ASN A 150 -0.09 2.57 7.84
N LEU A 151 -0.86 1.59 7.35
CA LEU A 151 -2.28 1.45 7.66
C LEU A 151 -2.60 0.05 8.19
N TYR A 152 -3.12 0.00 9.41
CA TYR A 152 -3.62 -1.22 10.05
C TYR A 152 -5.09 -1.02 10.40
N CYS A 153 -5.97 -1.55 9.55
CA CYS A 153 -7.43 -1.41 9.71
C CYS A 153 -8.16 -2.77 9.73
N GLN A 154 -7.40 -3.87 9.81
CA GLN A 154 -7.93 -5.22 9.92
C GLN A 154 -8.48 -5.56 11.31
N ASN A 155 -9.09 -6.73 11.42
CA ASN A 155 -9.69 -7.34 12.58
C ASN A 155 -10.86 -6.52 13.15
N ASN A 156 -12.07 -7.08 13.04
CA ASN A 156 -13.32 -6.60 13.64
C ASN A 156 -13.82 -5.23 13.17
N ASN A 157 -13.20 -4.58 12.18
CA ASN A 157 -13.88 -3.53 11.44
C ASN A 157 -14.86 -4.13 10.42
N GLN A 158 -15.81 -3.33 9.95
CA GLN A 158 -16.86 -3.71 9.00
C GLN A 158 -16.71 -2.93 7.69
N LEU A 159 -15.47 -2.68 7.28
CA LEU A 159 -15.15 -1.90 6.09
C LEU A 159 -15.53 -2.68 4.83
N SER A 160 -16.52 -2.18 4.09
CA SER A 160 -16.94 -2.74 2.79
C SER A 160 -16.00 -2.33 1.65
N SER A 161 -15.37 -1.16 1.76
CA SER A 161 -14.43 -0.63 0.77
C SER A 161 -13.39 0.26 1.44
N LEU A 162 -12.26 0.45 0.75
CA LEU A 162 -11.16 1.30 1.22
C LEU A 162 -10.47 1.93 0.00
N ASP A 163 -10.70 3.22 -0.22
CA ASP A 163 -10.01 3.99 -1.27
C ASP A 163 -8.65 4.48 -0.76
N LEU A 164 -7.59 4.01 -1.41
CA LEU A 164 -6.19 4.37 -1.13
C LEU A 164 -5.54 5.09 -2.30
N SER A 165 -6.32 5.51 -3.30
CA SER A 165 -5.82 6.14 -4.54
C SER A 165 -4.97 7.39 -4.31
N LYS A 166 -5.16 8.07 -3.17
CA LYS A 166 -4.40 9.27 -2.77
C LYS A 166 -3.20 8.97 -1.87
N ASN A 167 -3.09 7.76 -1.32
CA ASN A 167 -2.04 7.37 -0.37
C ASN A 167 -0.85 6.73 -1.10
N THR A 168 -0.26 7.45 -2.06
CA THR A 168 0.81 6.93 -2.96
C THR A 168 2.11 6.56 -2.26
N LYS A 169 2.28 6.92 -0.98
CA LYS A 169 3.44 6.60 -0.14
C LYS A 169 3.20 5.43 0.81
N LEU A 170 2.09 4.71 0.65
CA LEU A 170 1.76 3.55 1.48
C LEU A 170 2.81 2.44 1.29
N VAL A 171 3.45 2.06 2.39
CA VAL A 171 4.48 1.00 2.44
C VAL A 171 3.89 -0.27 3.05
N ASN A 172 3.13 -0.12 4.14
CA ASN A 172 2.56 -1.24 4.88
C ASN A 172 1.04 -1.11 4.95
N LEU A 173 0.33 -2.15 4.48
CA LEU A 173 -1.12 -2.26 4.56
C LEU A 173 -1.51 -3.60 5.20
N GLN A 174 -2.27 -3.55 6.27
CA GLN A 174 -2.96 -4.71 6.83
C GLN A 174 -4.48 -4.42 6.89
N LYS A 175 -5.26 -5.28 6.24
CA LYS A 175 -6.73 -5.19 6.10
C LYS A 175 -7.36 -6.58 6.17
N ASP A 176 -8.67 -6.66 6.40
CA ASP A 176 -9.39 -7.94 6.42
C ASP A 176 -9.55 -8.55 5.01
N ALA A 177 -9.59 -9.89 4.98
CA ALA A 177 -9.86 -10.69 3.79
C ALA A 177 -11.35 -10.58 3.41
N GLY A 178 -11.72 -9.46 2.80
CA GLY A 178 -13.10 -9.14 2.44
C GLY A 178 -13.32 -7.67 2.06
N THR A 179 -12.38 -6.79 2.41
CA THR A 179 -12.40 -5.41 1.92
C THR A 179 -11.94 -5.41 0.46
N ASP A 180 -12.88 -5.24 -0.47
CA ASP A 180 -12.61 -5.21 -1.91
C ASP A 180 -11.68 -4.05 -2.24
N LEU A 181 -10.41 -4.37 -2.49
CA LEU A 181 -9.46 -3.46 -3.14
C LEU A 181 -9.55 -3.54 -4.67
N TYR A 182 -10.27 -4.55 -5.16
CA TYR A 182 -10.30 -4.92 -6.57
C TYR A 182 -11.14 -3.94 -7.40
N THR A 183 -12.21 -3.38 -6.85
CA THR A 183 -13.18 -2.57 -7.62
C THR A 183 -12.69 -1.15 -7.91
N THR A 184 -12.00 -0.48 -6.98
CA THR A 184 -11.52 0.90 -7.18
C THR A 184 -10.27 0.96 -8.06
N PHE A 185 -9.33 0.03 -7.89
CA PHE A 185 -8.10 0.00 -8.70
C PHE A 185 -8.37 -0.50 -10.13
N MET A 186 -9.17 -1.58 -10.31
CA MET A 186 -9.56 -2.05 -11.64
C MET A 186 -10.61 -1.17 -12.32
N GLY A 187 -11.48 -0.49 -11.56
CA GLY A 187 -12.46 0.46 -12.10
C GLY A 187 -11.77 1.63 -12.82
N ASN A 188 -10.79 2.25 -12.16
CA ASN A 188 -10.00 3.35 -12.75
C ASN A 188 -9.16 2.88 -13.95
N LEU A 189 -8.59 1.66 -13.88
CA LEU A 189 -7.82 1.09 -14.99
C LEU A 189 -8.71 0.80 -16.20
N ASN A 190 -9.91 0.25 -16.00
CA ASN A 190 -10.86 -0.03 -17.07
C ASN A 190 -11.41 1.26 -17.72
N GLU A 191 -11.69 2.29 -16.93
CA GLU A 191 -12.11 3.60 -17.44
C GLU A 191 -11.01 4.22 -18.33
N THR A 192 -9.75 4.18 -17.87
CA THR A 192 -8.58 4.64 -18.64
C THR A 192 -8.38 3.83 -19.93
N ILE A 193 -8.57 2.50 -19.89
CA ILE A 193 -8.47 1.63 -21.08
C ILE A 193 -9.56 1.96 -22.11
N GLU A 194 -10.80 2.21 -21.67
CA GLU A 194 -11.90 2.57 -22.57
C GLU A 194 -11.72 3.95 -23.20
N GLU A 195 -11.13 4.91 -22.49
CA GLU A 195 -10.74 6.21 -23.06
C GLU A 195 -9.67 6.05 -24.15
N LEU A 196 -8.60 5.28 -23.88
CA LEU A 196 -7.53 5.02 -24.87
C LEU A 196 -8.04 4.28 -26.11
N LYS A 197 -9.02 3.38 -25.97
CA LYS A 197 -9.66 2.71 -27.12
C LYS A 197 -10.41 3.70 -28.00
N LYS A 198 -11.17 4.63 -27.41
CA LYS A 198 -11.91 5.67 -28.15
C LYS A 198 -10.95 6.59 -28.92
N GLU A 199 -9.85 6.99 -28.29
CA GLU A 199 -8.81 7.81 -28.94
C GLU A 199 -8.17 7.07 -30.13
N LYS A 200 -7.86 5.77 -29.98
CA LYS A 200 -7.36 4.92 -31.07
C LYS A 200 -8.34 4.84 -32.24
N GLU A 201 -9.63 4.61 -31.99
CA GLU A 201 -10.65 4.55 -33.04
C GLU A 201 -10.85 5.89 -33.76
N GLN A 202 -10.70 7.01 -33.03
CA GLN A 202 -10.74 8.34 -33.62
C GLN A 202 -9.54 8.58 -34.54
N ALA A 203 -8.33 8.22 -34.10
CA ALA A 203 -7.12 8.32 -34.92
C ALA A 203 -7.20 7.45 -36.18
N GLN A 204 -7.76 6.23 -36.07
CA GLN A 204 -7.98 5.34 -37.22
C GLN A 204 -8.98 5.91 -38.24
N ARG A 205 -10.06 6.56 -37.77
CA ARG A 205 -11.02 7.25 -38.65
C ARG A 205 -10.40 8.44 -39.39
N GLN A 206 -9.60 9.24 -38.69
CA GLN A 206 -8.87 10.35 -39.30
C GLN A 206 -7.85 9.86 -40.34
N LEU A 207 -7.12 8.78 -40.03
CA LEU A 207 -6.18 8.16 -40.97
C LEU A 207 -6.86 7.61 -42.22
N LYS A 208 -8.01 6.95 -42.08
CA LYS A 208 -8.80 6.44 -43.21
C LYS A 208 -9.27 7.56 -44.14
N SER A 209 -9.74 8.67 -43.56
CA SER A 209 -10.10 9.87 -44.32
C SER A 209 -8.92 10.45 -45.12
N LEU A 210 -7.71 10.42 -44.57
CA LEU A 210 -6.51 10.87 -45.26
C LEU A 210 -6.12 9.93 -46.40
N ILE A 211 -6.22 8.61 -46.20
CA ILE A 211 -5.95 7.59 -47.22
C ILE A 211 -6.89 7.74 -48.42
N ASP A 212 -8.18 7.99 -48.18
CA ASP A 212 -9.18 8.15 -49.25
C ASP A 212 -8.95 9.43 -50.08
N ILE A 213 -8.31 10.47 -49.50
CA ILE A 213 -7.89 11.68 -50.23
C ILE A 213 -6.69 11.39 -51.17
N ILE A 214 -5.80 10.46 -50.79
CA ILE A 214 -4.54 10.20 -51.49
C ILE A 214 -4.69 9.25 -52.70
N LYS A 215 -5.70 8.37 -52.68
CA LYS A 215 -5.91 7.32 -53.71
C LYS A 215 -6.05 7.75 -55.19
N PRO A 216 -6.47 8.96 -55.58
CA PRO A 216 -6.66 9.24 -57.01
C PRO A 216 -5.36 9.46 -57.83
N ASN A 217 -4.20 9.68 -57.23
CA ASN A 217 -2.99 10.08 -57.98
C ASN A 217 -1.91 9.00 -58.01
N ASN A 218 -2.15 8.00 -58.85
CA ASN A 218 -1.19 6.99 -59.28
C ASN A 218 -0.07 7.62 -60.13
N SER A 219 1.11 7.77 -59.54
CA SER A 219 2.39 7.46 -60.20
C SER A 219 3.49 7.62 -59.15
N PHE A 220 4.24 6.59 -58.78
CA PHE A 220 5.69 6.67 -58.48
C PHE A 220 6.27 5.30 -58.07
N ALA A 221 7.01 4.71 -59.03
CA ALA A 221 8.24 3.91 -58.92
C ALA A 221 8.35 2.64 -58.02
N ASN A 222 8.95 1.62 -58.64
CA ASN A 222 9.33 0.27 -58.17
C ASN A 222 10.16 0.19 -56.87
N THR A 223 10.55 1.31 -56.27
CA THR A 223 11.16 1.37 -54.92
C THR A 223 10.11 1.23 -53.81
N SER A 224 8.86 1.61 -54.07
CA SER A 224 7.79 1.59 -53.07
C SER A 224 7.21 0.20 -52.81
N LEU A 225 7.32 -0.73 -53.77
CA LEU A 225 6.91 -2.14 -53.59
C LEU A 225 7.91 -2.92 -52.75
N LYS A 226 9.21 -2.64 -52.90
CA LYS A 226 10.26 -3.28 -52.10
C LYS A 226 10.16 -2.89 -50.62
N SER A 227 9.90 -1.61 -50.32
CA SER A 227 9.68 -1.15 -48.95
C SER A 227 8.41 -1.71 -48.31
N GLU A 228 7.39 -2.00 -49.12
CA GLU A 228 6.13 -2.57 -48.62
C GLU A 228 6.25 -4.07 -48.35
N VAL A 229 7.03 -4.80 -49.16
CA VAL A 229 7.40 -6.21 -48.87
C VAL A 229 8.27 -6.31 -47.62
N GLU A 230 9.24 -5.39 -47.45
CA GLU A 230 10.08 -5.30 -46.24
C GLU A 230 9.24 -5.00 -44.99
N LYS A 231 8.22 -4.12 -45.07
CA LYS A 231 7.27 -3.88 -43.95
C LYS A 231 6.40 -5.08 -43.61
N ILE A 232 5.93 -5.84 -44.62
CA ILE A 232 5.12 -7.04 -44.38
C ILE A 232 5.95 -8.15 -43.76
N GLU A 233 7.23 -8.28 -44.15
CA GLU A 233 8.16 -9.21 -43.51
C GLU A 233 8.46 -8.79 -42.06
N GLU A 234 8.61 -7.49 -41.78
CA GLU A 234 8.79 -6.93 -40.43
C GLU A 234 7.55 -7.13 -39.53
N GLU A 235 6.34 -6.93 -40.07
CA GLU A 235 5.08 -7.17 -39.35
C GLU A 235 4.89 -8.66 -39.04
N ASN A 236 5.22 -9.56 -39.97
CA ASN A 236 5.16 -11.01 -39.75
C ASN A 236 6.17 -11.50 -38.71
N LEU A 237 7.40 -10.94 -38.73
CA LEU A 237 8.42 -11.23 -37.72
C LEU A 237 8.02 -10.69 -36.34
N THR A 238 7.41 -9.50 -36.27
CA THR A 238 6.87 -8.92 -35.02
C THR A 238 5.76 -9.78 -34.43
N GLN A 239 4.86 -10.29 -35.27
CA GLN A 239 3.80 -11.19 -34.81
C GLN A 239 4.35 -12.55 -34.34
N LYS A 240 5.38 -13.08 -35.02
CA LYS A 240 6.05 -14.32 -34.62
C LYS A 240 6.77 -14.16 -33.27
N LEU A 241 7.43 -13.01 -33.06
CA LEU A 241 8.08 -12.67 -31.79
C LEU A 241 7.05 -12.56 -30.64
N GLU A 242 5.91 -11.92 -30.89
CA GLU A 242 4.86 -11.75 -29.89
C GLU A 242 4.24 -13.09 -29.47
N ASN A 243 3.98 -13.98 -30.44
CA ASN A 243 3.47 -15.33 -30.14
C ASN A 243 4.47 -16.15 -29.31
N MET A 244 5.77 -16.01 -29.56
CA MET A 244 6.80 -16.69 -28.78
C MET A 244 6.93 -16.12 -27.36
N LYS A 245 6.71 -14.82 -27.15
CA LYS A 245 6.65 -14.21 -25.79
C LYS A 245 5.45 -14.74 -25.00
N ILE A 246 4.29 -14.83 -25.64
CA ILE A 246 3.08 -15.39 -25.01
C ILE A 246 3.30 -16.85 -24.59
N GLU A 247 3.95 -17.66 -25.44
CA GLU A 247 4.27 -19.06 -25.11
C GLU A 247 5.27 -19.15 -23.93
N LEU A 248 6.26 -18.26 -23.87
CA LEU A 248 7.22 -18.17 -22.77
C LEU A 248 6.55 -17.73 -21.45
N GLU A 249 5.68 -16.72 -21.47
CA GLU A 249 4.92 -16.27 -20.29
C GLU A 249 4.01 -17.37 -19.75
N LYS A 250 3.42 -18.17 -20.63
CA LYS A 250 2.63 -19.34 -20.23
C LYS A 250 3.48 -20.41 -19.54
N LEU A 251 4.63 -20.77 -20.11
CA LEU A 251 5.55 -21.75 -19.50
C LEU A 251 6.05 -21.29 -18.12
N ILE A 252 6.37 -20.00 -17.97
CA ILE A 252 6.76 -19.41 -16.67
C ILE A 252 5.58 -19.42 -15.69
N GLY A 253 4.37 -19.06 -16.15
CA GLY A 253 3.16 -19.06 -15.34
C GLY A 253 2.78 -20.44 -14.83
N ASP A 254 2.95 -21.48 -15.64
CA ASP A 254 2.71 -22.87 -15.23
C ASP A 254 3.77 -23.35 -14.21
N ALA A 255 5.04 -22.99 -14.39
CA ALA A 255 6.09 -23.29 -13.40
C ALA A 255 5.85 -22.60 -12.04
N LYS A 256 5.40 -21.32 -12.04
CA LYS A 256 5.13 -20.56 -10.81
C LYS A 256 4.00 -21.18 -9.95
N LYS A 257 3.12 -22.00 -10.52
CA LYS A 257 2.04 -22.69 -9.78
C LYS A 257 2.57 -23.76 -8.82
N TYR A 258 3.73 -24.33 -9.11
CA TYR A 258 4.35 -25.38 -8.30
C TYR A 258 5.38 -24.83 -7.29
N LEU A 259 5.67 -23.52 -7.33
CA LEU A 259 6.68 -22.86 -6.50
C LEU A 259 6.08 -21.95 -5.42
N ASN A 260 6.70 -21.95 -4.23
CA ASN A 260 6.46 -20.95 -3.19
C ASN A 260 7.16 -19.61 -3.51
N GLU A 261 6.90 -18.55 -2.74
CA GLU A 261 7.38 -17.19 -3.06
C GLU A 261 8.92 -17.10 -3.13
N ASP A 262 9.64 -17.67 -2.17
CA ASP A 262 11.11 -17.68 -2.19
C ASP A 262 11.66 -18.32 -3.47
N LEU A 263 11.08 -19.44 -3.90
CA LEU A 263 11.49 -20.12 -5.13
C LEU A 263 11.03 -19.38 -6.38
N ARG A 264 9.96 -18.60 -6.33
CA ARG A 264 9.56 -17.72 -7.45
C ARG A 264 10.57 -16.60 -7.66
N GLU A 265 11.09 -16.01 -6.59
CA GLU A 265 12.18 -15.03 -6.68
C GLU A 265 13.46 -15.67 -7.25
N TRP A 266 13.76 -16.91 -6.86
CA TRP A 266 14.87 -17.65 -7.47
C TRP A 266 14.64 -17.91 -8.96
N LEU A 267 13.41 -18.22 -9.39
CA LEU A 267 13.07 -18.40 -10.80
C LEU A 267 13.21 -17.08 -11.58
N GLU A 268 12.79 -15.95 -11.01
CA GLU A 268 12.97 -14.62 -11.61
C GLU A 268 14.45 -14.25 -11.72
N THR A 269 15.21 -14.46 -10.64
CA THR A 269 16.66 -14.25 -10.62
C THR A 269 17.37 -15.09 -11.70
N LEU A 270 16.92 -16.33 -11.91
CA LEU A 270 17.44 -17.21 -12.95
C LEU A 270 17.15 -16.65 -14.36
N LEU A 271 15.92 -16.20 -14.62
CA LEU A 271 15.52 -15.63 -15.92
C LEU A 271 16.25 -14.32 -16.22
N GLU A 272 16.43 -13.45 -15.22
CA GLU A 272 17.19 -12.20 -15.35
C GLU A 272 18.67 -12.47 -15.61
N ALA A 273 19.26 -13.39 -14.85
CA ALA A 273 20.65 -13.80 -15.05
C ALA A 273 20.87 -14.36 -16.46
N GLN A 274 19.93 -15.14 -17.00
CA GLN A 274 20.05 -15.66 -18.36
C GLN A 274 19.95 -14.54 -19.41
N LEU A 275 18.99 -13.62 -19.27
CA LEU A 275 18.85 -12.47 -20.17
C LEU A 275 20.12 -11.62 -20.19
N GLU A 276 20.75 -11.41 -19.04
CA GLU A 276 22.00 -10.65 -18.95
C GLU A 276 23.17 -11.40 -19.62
N ILE A 277 23.28 -12.71 -19.44
CA ILE A 277 24.27 -13.53 -20.15
C ILE A 277 24.09 -13.43 -21.66
N LEU A 278 22.86 -13.48 -22.16
CA LEU A 278 22.60 -13.39 -23.60
C LEU A 278 22.96 -12.01 -24.18
N LYS A 279 22.84 -10.93 -23.38
CA LYS A 279 23.18 -9.57 -23.81
C LYS A 279 24.68 -9.28 -23.77
N THR A 280 25.35 -9.66 -22.68
CA THR A 280 26.69 -9.15 -22.34
C THR A 280 27.71 -10.24 -22.05
N ASN A 281 27.29 -11.52 -22.06
CA ASN A 281 28.09 -12.68 -21.66
C ASN A 281 28.74 -12.51 -20.27
N ASN A 282 28.03 -11.86 -19.34
CA ASN A 282 28.56 -11.46 -18.04
C ASN A 282 28.89 -12.68 -17.14
N PRO A 283 30.16 -12.86 -16.72
CA PRO A 283 30.57 -13.98 -15.88
C PRO A 283 29.89 -14.00 -14.49
N PHE A 284 29.54 -12.84 -13.94
CA PHE A 284 28.80 -12.75 -12.68
C PHE A 284 27.36 -13.26 -12.84
N ALA A 285 26.69 -12.87 -13.93
CA ALA A 285 25.35 -13.37 -14.25
C ALA A 285 25.36 -14.88 -14.49
N LYS A 286 26.40 -15.44 -15.13
CA LYS A 286 26.58 -16.89 -15.28
C LYS A 286 26.65 -17.62 -13.94
N LYS A 287 27.37 -17.06 -12.97
CA LYS A 287 27.47 -17.62 -11.61
C LYS A 287 26.15 -17.52 -10.83
N GLN A 288 25.36 -16.47 -11.05
CA GLN A 288 24.02 -16.35 -10.45
C GLN A 288 23.03 -17.32 -11.09
N LEU A 289 23.10 -17.52 -12.42
CA LEU A 289 22.31 -18.52 -13.14
C LEU A 289 22.55 -19.93 -12.58
N GLU A 290 23.82 -20.36 -12.49
CA GLU A 290 24.20 -21.67 -11.94
C GLU A 290 23.83 -21.85 -10.45
N LYS A 291 23.72 -20.75 -9.69
CA LYS A 291 23.29 -20.79 -8.29
C LYS A 291 21.77 -20.94 -8.18
N ALA A 292 21.02 -20.20 -9.01
CA ALA A 292 19.58 -20.25 -9.05
C ALA A 292 19.06 -21.58 -9.60
N GLU A 293 19.70 -22.12 -10.65
CA GLU A 293 19.37 -23.43 -11.24
C GLU A 293 19.45 -24.55 -10.19
N ARG A 294 20.53 -24.58 -9.40
CA ARG A 294 20.73 -25.60 -8.34
C ARG A 294 19.70 -25.54 -7.22
N ILE A 295 19.13 -24.37 -6.96
CA ILE A 295 18.10 -24.18 -5.93
C ILE A 295 16.75 -24.63 -6.47
N LEU A 296 16.46 -24.34 -7.74
CA LEU A 296 15.17 -24.63 -8.37
C LEU A 296 15.02 -26.09 -8.81
N THR A 297 16.11 -26.77 -9.20
CA THR A 297 16.05 -28.18 -9.66
C THR A 297 15.65 -29.18 -8.57
N LYS A 298 15.53 -28.74 -7.30
CA LYS A 298 15.01 -29.56 -6.20
C LYS A 298 13.48 -29.63 -6.17
N GLU A 299 12.81 -28.63 -6.77
CA GLU A 299 11.36 -28.42 -6.70
C GLU A 299 10.72 -28.36 -8.10
N LEU A 300 11.50 -28.13 -9.15
CA LEU A 300 11.11 -28.22 -10.56
C LEU A 300 11.94 -29.28 -11.30
N PRO A 301 11.32 -30.10 -12.19
CA PRO A 301 12.06 -31.03 -13.04
C PRO A 301 13.06 -30.31 -13.95
N ALA A 302 14.28 -30.85 -14.07
CA ALA A 302 15.35 -30.24 -14.86
C ALA A 302 14.96 -30.02 -16.34
N ASP A 303 14.13 -30.89 -16.90
CA ASP A 303 13.64 -30.77 -18.28
C ASP A 303 12.67 -29.59 -18.48
N GLU A 304 11.88 -29.22 -17.46
CA GLU A 304 10.96 -28.08 -17.54
C GLU A 304 11.70 -26.75 -17.45
N LEU A 305 12.66 -26.66 -16.52
CA LEU A 305 13.51 -25.47 -16.37
C LEU A 305 14.32 -25.23 -17.65
N ARG A 306 14.88 -26.30 -18.24
CA ARG A 306 15.61 -26.24 -19.50
C ARG A 306 14.75 -25.74 -20.67
N LYS A 307 13.48 -26.18 -20.76
CA LYS A 307 12.56 -25.72 -21.80
C LYS A 307 12.30 -24.21 -21.72
N ILE A 308 12.07 -23.67 -20.52
CA ILE A 308 11.88 -22.23 -20.32
C ILE A 308 13.13 -21.45 -20.77
N LEU A 309 14.30 -21.92 -20.36
CA LEU A 309 15.58 -21.31 -20.67
C LEU A 309 15.94 -21.34 -22.15
N ASP A 310 15.68 -22.44 -22.85
CA ASP A 310 15.94 -22.54 -24.28
C ASP A 310 14.94 -21.67 -25.07
N LYS A 311 13.67 -21.59 -24.65
CA LYS A 311 12.66 -20.72 -25.27
C LYS A 311 12.98 -19.23 -25.10
N GLN A 312 13.50 -18.82 -23.94
CA GLN A 312 13.96 -17.45 -23.70
C GLN A 312 15.14 -17.06 -24.63
N LYS A 313 16.05 -17.99 -24.92
CA LYS A 313 17.13 -17.79 -25.92
C LYS A 313 16.57 -17.60 -27.33
N GLU A 314 15.60 -18.41 -27.74
CA GLU A 314 14.97 -18.29 -29.05
C GLU A 314 14.28 -16.93 -29.24
N VAL A 315 13.50 -16.48 -28.23
CA VAL A 315 12.85 -15.15 -28.22
C VAL A 315 13.90 -14.04 -28.37
N LYS A 316 15.01 -14.15 -27.63
CA LYS A 316 16.07 -13.15 -27.65
C LYS A 316 16.79 -13.11 -29.00
N SER A 317 17.17 -14.26 -29.55
CA SER A 317 17.82 -14.36 -30.86
C SER A 317 16.96 -13.78 -31.98
N LEU A 318 15.64 -14.07 -31.99
CA LEU A 318 14.74 -13.52 -32.99
C LEU A 318 14.57 -12.00 -32.83
N SER A 319 14.49 -11.51 -31.59
CA SER A 319 14.43 -10.07 -31.32
C SER A 319 15.66 -9.32 -31.84
N GLU A 320 16.85 -9.91 -31.71
CA GLU A 320 18.11 -9.31 -32.17
C GLU A 320 18.26 -9.36 -33.69
N SER A 321 17.83 -10.45 -34.34
CA SER A 321 17.83 -10.53 -35.81
C SER A 321 16.85 -9.55 -36.47
N MET A 322 15.83 -9.11 -35.74
CA MET A 322 14.92 -8.05 -36.20
C MET A 322 15.51 -6.64 -36.01
N THR A 323 16.58 -6.49 -35.22
CA THR A 323 17.22 -5.20 -34.95
C THR A 323 18.44 -4.92 -35.84
N GLN A 324 18.88 -5.91 -36.63
CA GLN A 324 20.01 -5.85 -37.57
C GLN A 324 19.51 -5.69 -39.01
#